data_AF-A0A2C1JK02-F1
#
_entry.id   AF-A0A2C1JK02-F1
#
_cell.length_a   1.000
_cell.length_b   1.000
_cell.length_c   1.000
_cell.angle_alpha   90.00
_cell.angle_beta   90.00
_cell.angle_gamma   90.00
#
_symmetry.space_group_name_H-M   'P 1'
#
loop_
_entity.id
_entity.type
_entity.pdbx_description
1 polymer ?
#
loop_
_entity_poly.entity_id
_entity_poly.type
_entity_poly.pdbx_seq_one_letter_code
_entity_poly.pdbx_strand_id
1 'polypeptide(L)'
;MHPKIVVLYRFLGCIFFCFLNILKRKGDMVMNTRSIVALSLLPILITAHTITVRAETSTQGLEQQLIETEQAIKDKEAKKEEVKENTSLLLDDLQALETDIKVNSEDIQRITNRINEIRDVIEQKMREIIELQRKTGIRQDLLKERFIALQESDQFNVVVDTIINSEGISDLVHRLTAVSILLNADNEILKSQQEDLEQIEREKEIITEQETDLKVYHEELVTKQGELNVQLNKKQEMIIQMQSHFATLENEITIAEEEKVQIKERIVEVQEQIKREQEEAKLRAQTIAQYQREEEFRIPNDGTVKGIEMYVESTAYSWEETYHNNFITKLGYNIKTDPTLKLIAVDPNVIPLGAKVWVDGYGLAVAGDTGGAIKGHIIDVLMHSKAEAIQWGRKKAVRIIVLK
;
A
#
# COMPACT_ATOMS: atom_id res chain seq x y z
N MET A 1 -4.02 28.39 6.09
CA MET A 1 -4.29 28.78 7.50
C MET A 1 -5.81 28.92 7.68
N HIS A 2 -6.41 28.11 8.55
CA HIS A 2 -7.87 28.05 8.72
C HIS A 2 -8.44 29.36 9.32
N PRO A 3 -9.58 29.87 8.83
CA PRO A 3 -10.20 31.12 9.30
C PRO A 3 -10.60 31.11 10.78
N LYS A 4 -10.71 29.93 11.42
CA LYS A 4 -11.01 29.78 12.85
C LYS A 4 -9.86 30.20 13.77
N ILE A 5 -8.62 30.15 13.31
CA ILE A 5 -7.43 30.53 14.12
C ILE A 5 -7.34 32.06 14.28
N VAL A 6 -7.68 32.82 13.24
CA VAL A 6 -7.64 34.30 13.26
C VAL A 6 -8.66 34.88 14.25
N VAL A 7 -9.80 34.21 14.43
CA VAL A 7 -10.84 34.62 15.38
C VAL A 7 -10.40 34.43 16.83
N LEU A 8 -9.68 33.34 17.13
CA LEU A 8 -9.17 33.05 18.47
C LEU A 8 -8.12 34.09 18.93
N TYR A 9 -7.21 34.47 18.04
CA TYR A 9 -6.20 35.50 18.33
C TYR A 9 -6.81 36.89 18.54
N ARG A 10 -7.87 37.25 17.80
CA ARG A 10 -8.60 38.50 18.01
C ARG A 10 -9.34 38.52 19.35
N PHE A 11 -9.89 37.38 19.78
CA PHE A 11 -10.60 37.27 21.05
C PHE A 11 -9.66 37.36 22.25
N LEU A 12 -8.50 36.67 22.21
CA LEU A 12 -7.47 36.80 23.25
C LEU A 12 -6.87 38.21 23.31
N GLY A 13 -6.67 38.86 22.16
CA GLY A 13 -6.20 40.25 22.08
C GLY A 13 -7.15 41.24 22.77
N CYS A 14 -8.47 41.10 22.57
CA CYS A 14 -9.46 41.92 23.26
C CYS A 14 -9.49 41.68 24.78
N ILE A 15 -9.36 40.43 25.23
CA ILE A 15 -9.32 40.10 26.67
C ILE A 15 -8.08 40.72 27.32
N PHE A 16 -6.92 40.61 26.67
CA PHE A 16 -5.67 41.21 27.16
C PHE A 16 -5.75 42.75 27.24
N PHE A 17 -6.33 43.39 26.23
CA PHE A 17 -6.50 44.85 26.18
C PHE A 17 -7.53 45.35 27.21
N CYS A 18 -8.61 44.61 27.44
CA CYS A 18 -9.57 44.89 28.52
C CYS A 18 -8.93 44.73 29.89
N PHE A 19 -8.11 43.69 30.11
CA PHE A 19 -7.42 43.47 31.38
C PHE A 19 -6.39 44.59 31.68
N LEU A 20 -5.65 45.03 30.65
CA LEU A 20 -4.74 46.18 30.76
C LEU A 20 -5.49 47.48 31.11
N ASN A 21 -6.65 47.72 30.51
CA ASN A 21 -7.45 48.91 30.78
C ASN A 21 -8.14 48.89 32.16
N ILE A 22 -8.51 47.71 32.67
CA ILE A 22 -9.06 47.54 34.01
C ILE A 22 -7.98 47.79 35.07
N LEU A 23 -6.74 47.35 34.82
CA LEU A 23 -5.59 47.63 35.70
C LEU A 23 -5.21 49.12 35.69
N LYS A 24 -5.44 49.84 34.58
CA LYS A 24 -5.12 51.27 34.46
C LYS A 24 -6.14 52.22 35.09
N ARG A 25 -7.39 51.77 35.32
CA ARG A 25 -8.48 52.58 35.87
C ARG A 25 -8.58 52.59 37.39
N LYS A 26 -7.89 51.68 38.09
CA LYS A 26 -7.73 51.76 39.55
C LYS A 26 -6.34 52.35 39.84
N GLY A 27 -6.27 53.68 39.86
CA GLY A 27 -5.22 54.36 40.62
C GLY A 27 -5.31 53.89 42.07
N ASP A 28 -4.16 53.60 42.66
CA ASP A 28 -3.97 53.00 43.98
C ASP A 28 -4.08 51.47 44.02
N MET A 29 -3.12 50.80 43.38
CA MET A 29 -2.68 49.49 43.82
C MET A 29 -1.17 49.43 43.73
N VAL A 30 -0.50 49.58 44.87
CA VAL A 30 0.91 49.18 45.03
C VAL A 30 0.95 47.69 44.68
N MET A 31 1.29 47.37 43.43
CA MET A 31 1.47 46.00 43.00
C MET A 31 2.64 45.43 43.80
N ASN A 32 2.30 44.61 44.79
CA ASN A 32 3.28 43.86 45.55
C ASN A 32 4.11 43.02 44.57
N THR A 33 5.43 43.00 44.75
CA THR A 33 6.40 42.35 43.85
C THR A 33 6.06 40.87 43.57
N ARG A 34 5.36 40.21 44.49
CA ARG A 34 4.83 38.85 44.32
C ARG A 34 3.85 38.68 43.14
N SER A 35 3.08 39.72 42.80
CA SER A 35 2.12 39.68 41.68
C SER A 35 2.78 39.85 40.30
N ILE A 36 3.96 40.48 40.23
CA ILE A 36 4.69 40.71 38.97
C ILE A 36 5.45 39.44 38.57
N VAL A 37 6.03 38.73 39.55
CA VAL A 37 6.72 37.44 39.33
C VAL A 37 5.74 36.37 38.84
N ALA A 38 4.54 36.28 39.44
CA ALA A 38 3.50 35.35 39.01
C ALA A 38 2.99 35.60 37.57
N LEU A 39 2.93 36.87 37.14
CA LEU A 39 2.51 37.25 35.78
C LEU A 39 3.59 36.95 34.72
N SER A 40 4.87 36.88 35.11
CA SER A 40 6.00 36.57 34.21
C SER A 40 6.20 35.07 33.94
N LEU A 41 5.68 34.20 34.82
CA LEU A 41 5.74 32.73 34.70
C LEU A 41 4.63 32.15 33.80
N LEU A 42 3.48 32.82 33.72
CA LEU A 42 2.32 32.39 32.93
C LEU A 42 2.61 32.24 31.42
N PRO A 43 3.31 33.19 30.75
CA PRO A 43 3.62 33.08 29.32
C PRO A 43 4.57 31.91 28.99
N ILE A 44 5.42 31.52 29.94
CA ILE A 44 6.45 30.48 29.76
C ILE A 44 5.83 29.09 29.92
N LEU A 45 4.90 28.91 30.86
CA LEU A 45 4.15 27.66 30.99
C LEU A 45 3.26 27.38 29.77
N ILE A 46 2.66 28.44 29.20
CA ILE A 46 1.79 28.36 28.03
C ILE A 46 2.59 28.03 26.77
N THR A 47 3.79 28.58 26.60
CA THR A 47 4.67 28.26 25.45
C THR A 47 5.23 26.84 25.52
N ALA A 48 5.57 26.33 26.72
CA ALA A 48 5.99 24.93 26.87
C ALA A 48 4.84 23.93 26.59
N HIS A 49 3.63 24.19 27.11
CA HIS A 49 2.46 23.32 26.86
C HIS A 49 1.98 23.34 25.41
N THR A 50 2.10 24.47 24.71
CA THR A 50 1.69 24.55 23.30
C THR A 50 2.66 23.83 22.36
N ILE A 51 3.94 23.71 22.73
CA ILE A 51 4.94 22.95 21.96
C ILE A 51 4.72 21.44 22.14
N THR A 52 4.52 20.95 23.38
CA THR A 52 4.26 19.52 23.63
C THR A 52 2.98 19.04 22.97
N VAL A 53 1.89 19.81 23.07
CA VAL A 53 0.61 19.45 22.45
C VAL A 53 0.71 19.40 20.93
N ARG A 54 1.45 20.33 20.30
CA ARG A 54 1.62 20.38 18.83
C ARG A 54 2.55 19.28 18.29
N ALA A 55 3.56 18.91 19.08
CA ALA A 55 4.44 17.78 18.81
C ALA A 55 3.69 16.44 18.92
N GLU A 56 2.95 16.23 20.01
CA GLU A 56 2.15 15.01 20.25
C GLU A 56 1.05 14.83 19.20
N THR A 57 0.37 15.91 18.78
CA THR A 57 -0.60 15.83 17.67
C THR A 57 0.06 15.54 16.33
N SER A 58 1.30 15.97 16.10
CA SER A 58 2.03 15.66 14.87
C SER A 58 2.51 14.21 14.81
N THR A 59 2.95 13.63 15.94
CA THR A 59 3.34 12.21 16.01
C THR A 59 2.12 11.29 15.95
N GLN A 60 1.01 11.65 16.61
CA GLN A 60 -0.25 10.88 16.50
C GLN A 60 -0.76 10.81 15.06
N GLY A 61 -0.64 11.90 14.29
CA GLY A 61 -1.03 11.92 12.88
C GLY A 61 -0.17 10.98 12.01
N LEU A 62 1.14 10.91 12.27
CA LEU A 62 2.06 10.01 11.55
C LEU A 62 1.87 8.55 11.98
N GLU A 63 1.62 8.28 13.26
CA GLU A 63 1.28 6.93 13.75
C GLU A 63 -0.03 6.43 13.16
N GLN A 64 -1.04 7.31 13.05
CA GLN A 64 -2.29 7.00 12.37
C GLN A 64 -2.07 6.67 10.88
N GLN A 65 -1.26 7.47 10.18
CA GLN A 65 -0.87 7.18 8.80
C GLN A 65 -0.13 5.84 8.67
N LEU A 66 0.76 5.52 9.61
CA LEU A 66 1.46 4.23 9.62
C LEU A 66 0.50 3.05 9.77
N ILE A 67 -0.47 3.15 10.69
CA ILE A 67 -1.50 2.12 10.89
C ILE A 67 -2.36 1.96 9.64
N GLU A 68 -2.76 3.07 9.01
CA GLU A 68 -3.53 3.06 7.76
C GLU A 68 -2.74 2.43 6.60
N THR A 69 -1.45 2.78 6.44
CA THR A 69 -0.58 2.16 5.42
C THR A 69 -0.33 0.68 5.72
N GLU A 70 -0.15 0.27 6.98
CA GLU A 70 0.00 -1.15 7.34
C GLU A 70 -1.27 -1.95 7.09
N GLN A 71 -2.44 -1.38 7.37
CA GLN A 71 -3.72 -2.03 7.06
C GLN A 71 -3.91 -2.12 5.54
N ALA A 72 -3.59 -1.06 4.79
CA ALA A 72 -3.65 -1.08 3.33
C ALA A 72 -2.71 -2.12 2.70
N ILE A 73 -1.52 -2.33 3.26
CA ILE A 73 -0.61 -3.42 2.84
C ILE A 73 -1.25 -4.77 3.10
N LYS A 74 -1.76 -5.03 4.31
CA LYS A 74 -2.42 -6.30 4.64
C LYS A 74 -3.63 -6.57 3.75
N ASP A 75 -4.44 -5.56 3.47
CA ASP A 75 -5.60 -5.68 2.60
C ASP A 75 -5.18 -5.98 1.14
N LYS A 76 -4.06 -5.40 0.68
CA LYS A 76 -3.46 -5.69 -0.63
C LYS A 76 -2.81 -7.08 -0.69
N GLU A 77 -2.15 -7.54 0.36
CA GLU A 77 -1.63 -8.90 0.49
C GLU A 77 -2.76 -9.94 0.50
N ALA A 78 -3.85 -9.67 1.21
CA ALA A 78 -5.05 -10.51 1.20
C ALA A 78 -5.66 -10.57 -0.22
N LYS A 79 -5.78 -9.43 -0.92
CA LYS A 79 -6.19 -9.39 -2.32
C LYS A 79 -5.23 -10.14 -3.25
N LYS A 80 -3.92 -10.10 -2.99
CA LYS A 80 -2.94 -10.88 -3.76
C LYS A 80 -3.17 -12.39 -3.60
N GLU A 81 -3.48 -12.86 -2.39
CA GLU A 81 -3.84 -14.27 -2.17
C GLU A 81 -5.22 -14.63 -2.75
N GLU A 82 -6.22 -13.74 -2.67
CA GLU A 82 -7.52 -13.91 -3.36
C GLU A 82 -7.35 -14.01 -4.88
N VAL A 83 -6.52 -13.15 -5.46
CA VAL A 83 -6.20 -13.15 -6.89
C VAL A 83 -5.46 -14.42 -7.30
N LYS A 84 -4.59 -14.95 -6.44
CA LYS A 84 -3.91 -16.23 -6.65
C LYS A 84 -4.87 -17.41 -6.56
N GLU A 85 -5.91 -17.34 -5.74
CA GLU A 85 -7.01 -18.32 -5.73
C GLU A 85 -7.86 -18.21 -7.01
N ASN A 86 -8.23 -17.00 -7.43
CA ASN A 86 -8.88 -16.75 -8.71
C ASN A 86 -8.01 -17.16 -9.92
N THR A 87 -6.69 -17.15 -9.78
CA THR A 87 -5.76 -17.67 -10.79
C THR A 87 -5.89 -19.19 -10.94
N SER A 88 -6.29 -19.92 -9.90
CA SER A 88 -6.61 -21.35 -10.02
C SER A 88 -7.82 -21.56 -10.94
N LEU A 89 -8.88 -20.77 -10.78
CA LEU A 89 -10.05 -20.83 -11.67
C LEU A 89 -9.68 -20.43 -13.10
N LEU A 90 -8.85 -19.40 -13.26
CA LEU A 90 -8.34 -18.99 -14.57
C LEU A 90 -7.46 -20.07 -15.23
N LEU A 91 -6.73 -20.84 -14.42
CA LEU A 91 -5.91 -21.96 -14.88
C LEU A 91 -6.80 -23.10 -15.39
N ASP A 92 -7.89 -23.40 -14.69
CA ASP A 92 -8.88 -24.39 -15.12
C ASP A 92 -9.55 -23.97 -16.45
N ASP A 93 -9.92 -22.69 -16.57
CA ASP A 93 -10.46 -22.12 -17.81
C ASP A 93 -9.43 -22.19 -18.96
N LEU A 94 -8.14 -21.93 -18.68
CA LEU A 94 -7.06 -22.06 -19.66
C LEU A 94 -6.85 -23.52 -20.09
N GLN A 95 -6.96 -24.48 -19.18
CA GLN A 95 -6.87 -25.91 -19.49
C GLN A 95 -8.05 -26.38 -20.33
N ALA A 96 -9.27 -25.93 -20.02
CA ALA A 96 -10.45 -26.18 -20.84
C ALA A 96 -10.26 -25.62 -22.25
N LEU A 97 -9.82 -24.37 -22.36
CA LEU A 97 -9.55 -23.72 -23.64
C LEU A 97 -8.44 -24.42 -24.44
N GLU A 98 -7.39 -24.90 -23.78
CA GLU A 98 -6.31 -25.66 -24.43
C GLU A 98 -6.79 -27.04 -24.92
N THR A 99 -7.70 -27.67 -24.19
CA THR A 99 -8.37 -28.90 -24.63
C THR A 99 -9.23 -28.62 -25.87
N ASP A 100 -10.00 -27.54 -25.87
CA ASP A 100 -10.82 -27.14 -27.02
C ASP A 100 -9.97 -26.80 -28.25
N ILE A 101 -8.86 -26.07 -28.08
CA ILE A 101 -7.90 -25.77 -29.13
C ILE A 101 -7.33 -27.06 -29.73
N LYS A 102 -6.98 -28.03 -28.88
CA LYS A 102 -6.46 -29.32 -29.33
C LYS A 102 -7.50 -30.07 -30.15
N VAL A 103 -8.73 -30.19 -29.65
CA VAL A 103 -9.83 -30.84 -30.37
C VAL A 103 -10.06 -30.16 -31.71
N ASN A 104 -10.14 -28.82 -31.74
CA ASN A 104 -10.36 -28.08 -32.98
C ASN A 104 -9.20 -28.25 -33.98
N SER A 105 -7.95 -28.26 -33.51
CA SER A 105 -6.79 -28.54 -34.34
C SER A 105 -6.82 -29.96 -34.92
N GLU A 106 -7.24 -30.95 -34.14
CA GLU A 106 -7.43 -32.32 -34.62
C GLU A 106 -8.57 -32.41 -35.64
N ASP A 107 -9.68 -31.70 -35.42
CA ASP A 107 -10.82 -31.62 -36.34
C ASP A 107 -10.40 -31.02 -37.69
N ILE A 108 -9.65 -29.91 -37.68
CA ILE A 108 -9.08 -29.27 -38.87
C ILE A 108 -8.22 -30.28 -39.65
N GLN A 109 -7.39 -31.06 -38.97
CA GLN A 109 -6.56 -32.08 -39.61
C GLN A 109 -7.42 -33.19 -40.24
N ARG A 110 -8.45 -33.66 -39.53
CA ARG A 110 -9.37 -34.69 -40.06
C ARG A 110 -10.14 -34.19 -41.29
N ILE A 111 -10.67 -32.97 -41.25
CA ILE A 111 -11.38 -32.35 -42.36
C ILE A 111 -10.43 -32.16 -43.56
N THR A 112 -9.19 -31.69 -43.32
CA THR A 112 -8.18 -31.52 -44.37
C THR A 112 -7.84 -32.85 -45.05
N ASN A 113 -7.67 -33.92 -44.28
CA ASN A 113 -7.44 -35.24 -44.84
C ASN A 113 -8.63 -35.72 -45.67
N ARG A 114 -9.86 -35.50 -45.18
CA ARG A 114 -11.07 -35.88 -45.91
C ARG A 114 -11.22 -35.13 -47.23
N ILE A 115 -10.91 -33.84 -47.25
CA ILE A 115 -10.85 -33.02 -48.47
C ILE A 115 -9.88 -33.63 -49.50
N ASN A 116 -8.70 -34.04 -49.05
CA ASN A 116 -7.70 -34.63 -49.96
C ASN A 116 -8.16 -35.99 -50.49
N GLU A 117 -8.72 -36.86 -49.64
CA GLU A 117 -9.31 -38.13 -50.07
C GLU A 117 -10.41 -37.93 -51.12
N ILE A 118 -11.31 -36.96 -50.92
CA ILE A 118 -12.38 -36.67 -51.87
C ILE A 118 -11.80 -36.18 -53.20
N ARG A 119 -10.79 -35.30 -53.18
CA ARG A 119 -10.10 -34.86 -54.41
C ARG A 119 -9.47 -36.02 -55.16
N ASP A 120 -8.79 -36.93 -54.45
CA ASP A 120 -8.15 -38.09 -55.07
C ASP A 120 -9.19 -38.99 -55.76
N VAL A 121 -10.36 -39.18 -55.13
CA VAL A 121 -11.45 -39.97 -55.72
C VAL A 121 -12.06 -39.26 -56.95
N ILE A 122 -12.29 -37.95 -56.88
CA ILE A 122 -12.78 -37.17 -58.03
C ILE A 122 -11.78 -37.30 -59.19
N GLU A 123 -10.48 -37.10 -58.94
CA GLU A 123 -9.45 -37.22 -59.96
C GLU A 123 -9.38 -38.62 -60.57
N GLN A 124 -9.51 -39.67 -59.75
CA GLN A 124 -9.55 -41.04 -60.25
C GLN A 124 -10.76 -41.27 -61.17
N LYS A 125 -11.95 -40.85 -60.73
CA LYS A 125 -13.18 -41.02 -61.52
C LYS A 125 -13.13 -40.21 -62.80
N MET A 126 -12.59 -39.00 -62.78
CA MET A 126 -12.37 -38.21 -64.00
C MET A 126 -11.49 -38.95 -65.01
N ARG A 127 -10.43 -39.63 -64.57
CA ARG A 127 -9.58 -40.45 -65.46
C ARG A 127 -10.35 -41.65 -66.03
N GLU A 128 -11.16 -42.33 -65.21
CA GLU A 128 -12.02 -43.45 -65.63
C GLU A 128 -13.03 -43.00 -66.69
N ILE A 129 -13.72 -41.87 -66.47
CA ILE A 129 -14.65 -41.27 -67.43
C ILE A 129 -13.96 -40.93 -68.75
N ILE A 130 -12.76 -40.32 -68.72
CA ILE A 130 -12.03 -39.96 -69.95
C ILE A 130 -11.74 -41.21 -70.79
N GLU A 131 -11.32 -42.30 -70.16
CA GLU A 131 -11.03 -43.55 -70.85
C GLU A 131 -12.31 -44.22 -71.39
N LEU A 132 -13.41 -44.20 -70.64
CA LEU A 132 -14.72 -44.68 -71.11
C LEU A 132 -15.25 -43.83 -72.27
N GLN A 133 -15.12 -42.50 -72.21
CA GLN A 133 -15.49 -41.59 -73.30
C GLN A 133 -14.68 -41.86 -74.57
N ARG A 134 -13.37 -42.12 -74.43
CA ARG A 134 -12.51 -42.50 -75.55
C ARG A 134 -12.97 -43.82 -76.19
N LYS A 135 -13.28 -44.84 -75.37
CA LYS A 135 -13.78 -46.14 -75.85
C LYS A 135 -15.13 -46.01 -76.54
N THR A 136 -16.07 -45.31 -75.93
CA THR A 136 -17.41 -45.09 -76.48
C THR A 136 -17.38 -44.28 -77.78
N GLY A 137 -16.50 -43.28 -77.89
CA GLY A 137 -16.27 -42.55 -79.14
C GLY A 137 -15.79 -43.45 -80.27
N ILE A 138 -14.76 -44.27 -80.03
CA ILE A 138 -14.24 -45.21 -81.04
C ILE A 138 -15.32 -46.22 -81.48
N ARG A 139 -16.08 -46.78 -80.54
CA ARG A 139 -17.17 -47.71 -80.87
C ARG A 139 -18.30 -47.03 -81.63
N GLN A 140 -18.64 -45.79 -81.30
CA GLN A 140 -19.66 -45.01 -82.01
C GLN A 140 -19.25 -44.74 -83.46
N ASP A 141 -17.99 -44.37 -83.71
CA ASP A 141 -17.48 -44.17 -85.06
C ASP A 141 -17.51 -45.46 -85.87
N LEU A 142 -17.07 -46.59 -85.29
CA LEU A 142 -17.13 -47.91 -85.92
C LEU A 142 -18.58 -48.31 -86.27
N LEU A 143 -19.51 -48.15 -85.32
CA LEU A 143 -20.93 -48.43 -85.56
C LEU A 143 -21.48 -47.55 -86.68
N LYS A 144 -21.15 -46.26 -86.69
CA LYS A 144 -21.56 -45.32 -87.74
C LYS A 144 -21.04 -45.74 -89.11
N GLU A 145 -19.76 -46.11 -89.23
CA GLU A 145 -19.18 -46.62 -90.49
C GLU A 145 -19.90 -47.88 -90.96
N ARG A 146 -20.21 -48.82 -90.04
CA ARG A 146 -20.98 -50.04 -90.36
C ARG A 146 -22.41 -49.71 -90.82
N PHE A 147 -23.10 -48.79 -90.14
CA PHE A 147 -24.45 -48.36 -90.52
C PHE A 147 -24.47 -47.66 -91.89
N ILE A 148 -23.46 -46.83 -92.19
CA ILE A 148 -23.32 -46.20 -93.51
C ILE A 148 -23.10 -47.27 -94.58
N ALA A 149 -22.21 -48.24 -94.36
CA ALA A 149 -21.99 -49.34 -95.31
C ALA A 149 -23.26 -50.20 -95.55
N LEU A 150 -24.05 -50.42 -94.49
CA LEU A 150 -25.35 -51.09 -94.59
C LEU A 150 -26.42 -50.25 -95.32
N GLN A 151 -26.29 -48.91 -95.32
CA GLN A 151 -27.24 -47.98 -95.96
C GLN A 151 -26.88 -47.66 -97.42
N GLU A 152 -25.59 -47.49 -97.73
CA GLU A 152 -25.09 -47.19 -99.09
C GLU A 152 -25.22 -48.39 -100.03
N SER A 153 -25.33 -49.58 -99.46
CA SER A 153 -25.72 -50.77 -100.20
C SER A 153 -27.24 -50.87 -100.26
N ASP A 154 -27.82 -50.79 -101.45
CA ASP A 154 -29.27 -50.61 -101.65
C ASP A 154 -30.12 -51.66 -100.88
N GLN A 155 -31.12 -51.14 -100.17
CA GLN A 155 -31.74 -51.70 -98.96
C GLN A 155 -32.22 -53.15 -99.07
N PHE A 156 -32.01 -53.93 -98.00
CA PHE A 156 -32.27 -55.38 -97.88
C PHE A 156 -31.36 -56.31 -98.70
N ASN A 157 -30.77 -55.85 -99.80
CA ASN A 157 -30.14 -56.77 -100.73
C ASN A 157 -28.79 -57.30 -100.25
N VAL A 158 -27.86 -56.61 -99.60
CA VAL A 158 -26.54 -57.25 -99.34
C VAL A 158 -26.62 -58.51 -98.47
N VAL A 159 -27.38 -58.48 -97.38
CA VAL A 159 -27.55 -59.67 -96.53
C VAL A 159 -28.37 -60.73 -97.25
N VAL A 160 -29.45 -60.34 -97.94
CA VAL A 160 -30.34 -61.24 -98.68
C VAL A 160 -29.65 -61.84 -99.92
N ASP A 161 -28.97 -61.05 -100.72
CA ASP A 161 -28.13 -61.36 -101.89
C ASP A 161 -26.95 -62.25 -101.50
N THR A 162 -26.28 -61.97 -100.38
CA THR A 162 -25.23 -62.86 -99.85
C THR A 162 -25.80 -64.25 -99.58
N ILE A 163 -26.99 -64.35 -99.01
CA ILE A 163 -27.66 -65.64 -98.70
C ILE A 163 -28.25 -66.29 -99.98
N ILE A 164 -28.87 -65.52 -100.88
CA ILE A 164 -29.55 -66.00 -102.10
C ILE A 164 -28.56 -66.43 -103.19
N ASN A 165 -27.43 -65.74 -103.35
CA ASN A 165 -26.39 -66.09 -104.32
C ASN A 165 -25.40 -67.16 -103.80
N SER A 166 -25.89 -68.08 -102.96
CA SER A 166 -25.07 -69.19 -102.46
C SER A 166 -24.91 -70.29 -103.51
N GLU A 167 -23.71 -70.87 -103.63
CA GLU A 167 -23.38 -71.89 -104.64
C GLU A 167 -23.92 -73.30 -104.29
N GLY A 168 -24.63 -73.44 -103.16
CA GLY A 168 -25.26 -74.68 -102.70
C GLY A 168 -25.62 -74.64 -101.20
N ILE A 169 -26.21 -75.74 -100.68
CA ILE A 169 -26.72 -75.82 -99.30
C ILE A 169 -25.60 -75.60 -98.25
N SER A 170 -24.38 -76.08 -98.50
CA SER A 170 -23.25 -75.88 -97.58
C SER A 170 -22.81 -74.42 -97.49
N ASP A 171 -22.71 -73.73 -98.63
CA ASP A 171 -22.35 -72.31 -98.71
C ASP A 171 -23.45 -71.43 -98.07
N LEU A 172 -24.73 -71.76 -98.34
CA LEU A 172 -25.87 -71.11 -97.70
C LEU A 172 -25.80 -71.17 -96.17
N VAL A 173 -25.51 -72.35 -95.58
CA VAL A 173 -25.39 -72.52 -94.12
C VAL A 173 -24.20 -71.72 -93.57
N HIS A 174 -23.06 -71.70 -94.26
CA HIS A 174 -21.90 -70.91 -93.83
C HIS A 174 -22.18 -69.41 -93.84
N ARG A 175 -22.85 -68.89 -94.89
CA ARG A 175 -23.21 -67.48 -94.99
C ARG A 175 -24.27 -67.07 -93.96
N LEU A 176 -25.29 -67.91 -93.74
CA LEU A 176 -26.26 -67.69 -92.65
C LEU A 176 -25.60 -67.66 -91.28
N THR A 177 -24.64 -68.56 -91.05
CA THR A 177 -23.87 -68.59 -89.79
C THR A 177 -22.99 -67.34 -89.65
N ALA A 178 -22.31 -66.92 -90.72
CA ALA A 178 -21.47 -65.72 -90.72
C ALA A 178 -22.29 -64.43 -90.48
N VAL A 179 -23.46 -64.30 -91.11
CA VAL A 179 -24.40 -63.20 -90.87
C VAL A 179 -24.90 -63.20 -89.43
N SER A 180 -25.28 -64.36 -88.90
CA SER A 180 -25.71 -64.50 -87.49
C SER A 180 -24.59 -64.09 -86.52
N ILE A 181 -23.35 -64.54 -86.75
CA ILE A 181 -22.18 -64.14 -85.96
C ILE A 181 -21.99 -62.62 -86.00
N LEU A 182 -22.07 -62.00 -87.18
CA LEU A 182 -21.88 -60.56 -87.35
C LEU A 182 -22.97 -59.77 -86.61
N LEU A 183 -24.26 -60.13 -86.80
CA LEU A 183 -25.37 -59.47 -86.13
C LEU A 183 -25.33 -59.64 -84.61
N ASN A 184 -24.90 -60.81 -84.12
CA ASN A 184 -24.69 -61.02 -82.69
C ASN A 184 -23.56 -60.14 -82.16
N ALA A 185 -22.43 -60.05 -82.88
CA ALA A 185 -21.33 -59.18 -82.51
C ALA A 185 -21.73 -57.69 -82.51
N ASP A 186 -22.52 -57.24 -83.49
CA ASP A 186 -23.03 -55.86 -83.53
C ASP A 186 -23.99 -55.58 -82.36
N ASN A 187 -24.88 -56.52 -82.03
CA ASN A 187 -25.74 -56.42 -80.84
C ASN A 187 -24.92 -56.37 -79.54
N GLU A 188 -23.86 -57.16 -79.42
CA GLU A 188 -22.94 -57.10 -78.27
C GLU A 188 -22.22 -55.75 -78.16
N ILE A 189 -21.78 -55.17 -79.28
CA ILE A 189 -21.17 -53.83 -79.31
C ILE A 189 -22.19 -52.78 -78.84
N LEU A 190 -23.43 -52.82 -79.33
CA LEU A 190 -24.50 -51.91 -78.92
C LEU A 190 -24.80 -52.03 -77.42
N LYS A 191 -24.86 -53.26 -76.90
CA LYS A 191 -25.07 -53.51 -75.48
C LYS A 191 -23.92 -52.95 -74.64
N SER A 192 -22.67 -53.26 -75.00
CA SER A 192 -21.48 -52.74 -74.31
C SER A 192 -21.40 -51.20 -74.40
N GLN A 193 -21.82 -50.63 -75.53
CA GLN A 193 -21.90 -49.17 -75.69
C GLN A 193 -22.90 -48.55 -74.73
N GLN A 194 -24.09 -49.14 -74.59
CA GLN A 194 -25.09 -48.68 -73.64
C GLN A 194 -24.59 -48.80 -72.19
N GLU A 195 -24.01 -49.94 -71.82
CA GLU A 195 -23.48 -50.17 -70.46
C GLU A 195 -22.40 -49.14 -70.08
N ASP A 196 -21.47 -48.83 -70.99
CA ASP A 196 -20.43 -47.83 -70.76
C ASP A 196 -20.99 -46.40 -70.66
N LEU A 197 -21.99 -46.05 -71.47
CA LEU A 197 -22.67 -44.75 -71.39
C LEU A 197 -23.41 -44.58 -70.05
N GLU A 198 -24.12 -45.63 -69.61
CA GLU A 198 -24.77 -45.63 -68.30
C GLU A 198 -23.73 -45.56 -67.16
N GLN A 199 -22.56 -46.19 -67.32
CA GLN A 199 -21.47 -46.08 -66.34
C GLN A 199 -20.92 -44.65 -66.26
N ILE A 200 -20.70 -43.98 -67.40
CA ILE A 200 -20.26 -42.58 -67.45
C ILE A 200 -21.24 -41.68 -66.70
N GLU A 201 -22.54 -41.83 -66.93
CA GLU A 201 -23.55 -40.99 -66.25
C GLU A 201 -23.57 -41.24 -64.74
N ARG A 202 -23.50 -42.51 -64.29
CA ARG A 202 -23.37 -42.83 -62.86
C ARG A 202 -22.12 -42.23 -62.23
N GLU A 203 -20.98 -42.29 -62.91
CA GLU A 203 -19.72 -41.72 -62.39
C GLU A 203 -19.76 -40.20 -62.31
N LYS A 204 -20.40 -39.52 -63.27
CA LYS A 204 -20.64 -38.06 -63.22
C LYS A 204 -21.54 -37.65 -62.06
N GLU A 205 -22.60 -38.41 -61.78
CA GLU A 205 -23.46 -38.17 -60.63
C GLU A 205 -22.67 -38.27 -59.32
N ILE A 206 -21.82 -39.30 -59.18
CA ILE A 206 -20.96 -39.46 -57.99
C ILE A 206 -19.97 -38.28 -57.86
N ILE A 207 -19.35 -37.83 -58.96
CA ILE A 207 -18.47 -36.65 -58.92
C ILE A 207 -19.23 -35.42 -58.44
N THR A 208 -20.45 -35.21 -58.94
CA THR A 208 -21.28 -34.05 -58.56
C THR A 208 -21.63 -34.08 -57.07
N GLU A 209 -21.95 -35.26 -56.53
CA GLU A 209 -22.16 -35.46 -55.09
C GLU A 209 -20.88 -35.14 -54.29
N GLN A 210 -19.73 -35.65 -54.74
CA GLN A 210 -18.44 -35.41 -54.10
C GLN A 210 -17.99 -33.95 -54.16
N GLU A 211 -18.26 -33.23 -55.25
CA GLU A 211 -18.00 -31.79 -55.36
C GLU A 211 -18.87 -30.99 -54.37
N THR A 212 -20.10 -31.44 -54.14
CA THR A 212 -20.99 -30.85 -53.15
C THR A 212 -20.44 -31.08 -51.74
N ASP A 213 -20.03 -32.30 -51.41
CA ASP A 213 -19.38 -32.63 -50.13
C ASP A 213 -18.10 -31.82 -49.93
N LEU A 214 -17.26 -31.70 -50.98
CA LEU A 214 -16.02 -30.95 -50.93
C LEU A 214 -16.26 -29.48 -50.56
N LYS A 215 -17.34 -28.88 -51.09
CA LYS A 215 -17.75 -27.51 -50.75
C LYS A 215 -18.16 -27.40 -49.28
N VAL A 216 -18.96 -28.34 -48.78
CA VAL A 216 -19.38 -28.39 -47.36
C VAL A 216 -18.16 -28.50 -46.45
N TYR A 217 -17.22 -29.40 -46.75
CA TYR A 217 -15.99 -29.54 -45.96
C TYR A 217 -15.08 -28.31 -46.03
N HIS A 218 -15.03 -27.58 -47.16
CA HIS A 218 -14.32 -26.31 -47.24
C HIS A 218 -14.94 -25.23 -46.35
N GLU A 219 -16.27 -25.11 -46.35
CA GLU A 219 -16.98 -24.17 -45.47
C GLU A 219 -16.77 -24.53 -43.98
N GLU A 220 -16.82 -25.81 -43.64
CA GLU A 220 -16.53 -26.32 -42.30
C GLU A 220 -15.08 -26.02 -41.89
N LEU A 221 -14.10 -26.26 -42.76
CA LEU A 221 -12.69 -25.99 -42.52
C LEU A 221 -12.44 -24.50 -42.21
N VAL A 222 -13.02 -23.61 -43.01
CA VAL A 222 -12.89 -22.16 -42.80
C VAL A 222 -13.52 -21.75 -41.47
N THR A 223 -14.68 -22.32 -41.13
CA THR A 223 -15.35 -22.06 -39.86
C THR A 223 -14.47 -22.50 -38.68
N LYS A 224 -13.93 -23.72 -38.73
CA LYS A 224 -13.04 -24.27 -37.71
C LYS A 224 -11.75 -23.48 -37.54
N GLN A 225 -11.15 -23.03 -38.64
CA GLN A 225 -9.98 -22.13 -38.62
C GLN A 225 -10.31 -20.78 -37.95
N GLY A 226 -11.51 -20.24 -38.20
CA GLY A 226 -12.01 -19.05 -37.52
C GLY A 226 -12.18 -19.26 -36.02
N GLU A 227 -12.84 -20.34 -35.61
CA GLU A 227 -13.00 -20.75 -34.21
C GLU A 227 -11.64 -20.88 -33.51
N LEU A 228 -10.67 -21.53 -34.15
CA LEU A 228 -9.33 -21.72 -33.62
C LEU A 228 -8.62 -20.39 -33.36
N ASN A 229 -8.70 -19.46 -34.31
CA ASN A 229 -8.10 -18.14 -34.14
C ASN A 229 -8.75 -17.36 -32.99
N VAL A 230 -10.08 -17.42 -32.86
CA VAL A 230 -10.80 -16.81 -31.72
C VAL A 230 -10.33 -17.41 -30.40
N GLN A 231 -10.19 -18.74 -30.32
CA GLN A 231 -9.71 -19.43 -29.12
C GLN A 231 -8.26 -19.04 -28.77
N LEU A 232 -7.37 -18.94 -29.76
CA LEU A 232 -5.98 -18.51 -29.54
C LEU A 232 -5.89 -17.07 -29.04
N ASN A 233 -6.69 -16.16 -29.61
CA ASN A 233 -6.75 -14.77 -29.14
C ASN A 233 -7.29 -14.69 -27.70
N LYS A 234 -8.35 -15.43 -27.39
CA LYS A 234 -8.90 -15.51 -26.02
C LYS A 234 -7.85 -16.03 -25.02
N LYS A 235 -7.09 -17.07 -25.40
CA LYS A 235 -5.98 -17.60 -24.59
C LYS A 235 -4.95 -16.53 -24.31
N GLN A 236 -4.54 -15.80 -25.34
CA GLN A 236 -3.54 -14.73 -25.21
C GLN A 236 -4.05 -13.57 -24.35
N GLU A 237 -5.31 -13.15 -24.51
CA GLU A 237 -5.94 -12.12 -23.69
C GLU A 237 -5.99 -12.52 -22.20
N MET A 238 -6.40 -13.75 -21.89
CA MET A 238 -6.44 -14.25 -20.51
C MET A 238 -5.06 -14.23 -19.85
N ILE A 239 -4.02 -14.67 -20.58
CA ILE A 239 -2.63 -14.66 -20.08
C ILE A 239 -2.15 -13.23 -19.83
N ILE A 240 -2.43 -12.30 -20.75
CA ILE A 240 -2.04 -10.89 -20.62
C ILE A 240 -2.76 -10.24 -19.43
N GLN A 241 -4.08 -10.45 -19.29
CA GLN A 241 -4.87 -9.91 -18.18
C GLN A 241 -4.33 -10.43 -16.84
N MET A 242 -4.04 -11.73 -16.75
CA MET A 242 -3.45 -12.34 -15.56
C MET A 242 -2.10 -11.69 -15.21
N GLN A 243 -1.17 -11.60 -16.18
CA GLN A 243 0.15 -10.99 -15.97
C GLN A 243 0.05 -9.52 -15.57
N SER A 244 -0.81 -8.75 -16.24
CA SER A 244 -1.03 -7.34 -15.94
C SER A 244 -1.58 -7.14 -14.52
N HIS A 245 -2.50 -7.99 -14.08
CA HIS A 245 -3.09 -7.88 -12.76
C HIS A 245 -2.06 -8.18 -11.65
N PHE A 246 -1.25 -9.23 -11.82
CA PHE A 246 -0.14 -9.52 -10.92
C PHE A 246 0.90 -8.40 -10.86
N ALA A 247 1.32 -7.88 -12.01
CA ALA A 247 2.31 -6.81 -12.08
C ALA A 247 1.82 -5.51 -11.40
N THR A 248 0.54 -5.18 -11.54
CA THR A 248 -0.06 -3.99 -10.90
C THR A 248 -0.08 -4.14 -9.39
N LEU A 249 -0.53 -5.29 -8.88
CA LEU A 249 -0.57 -5.57 -7.44
C LEU A 249 0.83 -5.59 -6.82
N GLU A 250 1.80 -6.19 -7.49
CA GLU A 250 3.18 -6.24 -7.01
C GLU A 250 3.81 -4.84 -6.92
N ASN A 251 3.55 -3.97 -7.90
CA ASN A 251 3.97 -2.57 -7.86
C ASN A 251 3.27 -1.79 -6.73
N GLU A 252 1.95 -1.95 -6.57
CA GLU A 252 1.20 -1.28 -5.50
C GLU A 252 1.61 -1.69 -4.08
N ILE A 253 2.09 -2.92 -3.91
CA ILE A 253 2.66 -3.42 -2.64
C ILE A 253 4.04 -2.79 -2.43
N THR A 254 4.91 -2.82 -3.46
CA THR A 254 6.26 -2.24 -3.38
C THR A 254 6.21 -0.76 -2.99
N ILE A 255 5.35 0.02 -3.65
CA ILE A 255 5.16 1.45 -3.33
C ILE A 255 4.68 1.63 -1.88
N ALA A 256 3.72 0.81 -1.43
CA ALA A 256 3.21 0.92 -0.06
C ALA A 256 4.25 0.53 1.00
N GLU A 257 5.12 -0.45 0.71
CA GLU A 257 6.26 -0.82 1.55
C GLU A 257 7.29 0.31 1.63
N GLU A 258 7.60 0.96 0.52
CA GLU A 258 8.47 2.15 0.50
C GLU A 258 7.88 3.31 1.30
N GLU A 259 6.59 3.61 1.13
CA GLU A 259 5.87 4.63 1.93
C GLU A 259 5.92 4.31 3.42
N LYS A 260 5.72 3.04 3.79
CA LYS A 260 5.82 2.58 5.17
C LYS A 260 7.20 2.84 5.77
N VAL A 261 8.28 2.56 5.03
CA VAL A 261 9.65 2.83 5.48
C VAL A 261 9.85 4.33 5.69
N GLN A 262 9.42 5.17 4.75
CA GLN A 262 9.54 6.62 4.85
C GLN A 262 8.74 7.20 6.03
N ILE A 263 7.53 6.69 6.30
CA ILE A 263 6.73 7.12 7.45
C ILE A 263 7.43 6.73 8.76
N LYS A 264 7.99 5.51 8.85
CA LYS A 264 8.76 5.09 10.03
C LYS A 264 9.98 5.96 10.28
N GLU A 265 10.74 6.30 9.24
CA GLU A 265 11.89 7.21 9.35
C GLU A 265 11.47 8.59 9.85
N ARG A 266 10.37 9.15 9.30
CA ARG A 266 9.82 10.44 9.74
C ARG A 266 9.35 10.42 11.20
N ILE A 267 8.75 9.31 11.66
CA ILE A 267 8.36 9.16 13.07
C ILE A 267 9.59 9.21 13.98
N VAL A 268 10.64 8.46 13.64
CA VAL A 268 11.89 8.47 14.43
C VAL A 268 12.51 9.87 14.46
N GLU A 269 12.58 10.55 13.32
CA GLU A 269 13.14 11.90 13.22
C GLU A 269 12.37 12.92 14.08
N VAL A 270 11.03 12.89 14.02
CA VAL A 270 10.17 13.75 14.84
C VAL A 270 10.31 13.42 16.32
N GLN A 271 10.36 12.14 16.71
CA GLN A 271 10.57 11.73 18.11
C GLN A 271 11.93 12.20 18.65
N GLU A 272 12.99 12.11 17.85
CA GLU A 272 14.33 12.59 18.20
C GLU A 272 14.35 14.13 18.37
N GLN A 273 13.64 14.86 17.50
CA GLN A 273 13.50 16.32 17.62
C GLN A 273 12.73 16.70 18.89
N ILE A 274 11.62 16.02 19.19
CA ILE A 274 10.84 16.25 20.41
C ILE A 274 11.69 16.02 21.65
N LYS A 275 12.47 14.93 21.67
CA LYS A 275 13.35 14.62 22.80
C LYS A 275 14.40 15.71 23.03
N ARG A 276 15.04 16.19 21.95
CA ARG A 276 16.00 17.30 22.01
C ARG A 276 15.36 18.59 22.52
N GLU A 277 14.20 18.97 21.97
CA GLU A 277 13.47 20.17 22.41
C GLU A 277 13.01 20.08 23.87
N GLN A 278 12.59 18.90 24.35
CA GLN A 278 12.22 18.66 25.74
C GLN A 278 13.43 18.74 26.68
N GLU A 279 14.58 18.19 26.30
CA GLU A 279 15.82 18.30 27.07
C GLU A 279 16.30 19.76 27.17
N GLU A 280 16.26 20.51 26.06
CA GLU A 280 16.53 21.95 26.07
C GLU A 280 15.55 22.72 26.94
N ALA A 281 14.26 22.43 26.86
CA ALA A 281 13.24 23.09 27.67
C ALA A 281 13.44 22.81 29.17
N LYS A 282 13.82 21.58 29.54
CA LYS A 282 14.18 21.23 30.93
C LYS A 282 15.41 21.99 31.39
N LEU A 283 16.46 22.07 30.58
CA LEU A 283 17.68 22.80 30.92
C LEU A 283 17.39 24.30 31.11
N ARG A 284 16.57 24.89 30.23
CA ARG A 284 16.11 26.28 30.34
C ARG A 284 15.29 26.49 31.63
N ALA A 285 14.37 25.58 31.94
CA ALA A 285 13.57 25.65 33.17
C ALA A 285 14.43 25.54 34.44
N GLN A 286 15.43 24.65 34.45
CA GLN A 286 16.38 24.52 35.56
C GLN A 286 17.22 25.79 35.74
N THR A 287 17.72 26.35 34.63
CA THR A 287 18.50 27.59 34.64
C THR A 287 17.68 28.75 35.20
N ILE A 288 16.43 28.90 34.76
CA ILE A 288 15.52 29.94 35.27
C ILE A 288 15.22 29.73 36.76
N ALA A 289 14.96 28.50 37.20
CA ALA A 289 14.72 28.17 38.61
C ALA A 289 15.96 28.39 39.49
N GLN A 290 17.17 28.30 38.93
CA GLN A 290 18.40 28.64 39.62
C GLN A 290 18.56 30.16 39.76
N TYR A 291 18.40 30.92 38.68
CA TYR A 291 18.44 32.39 38.72
C TYR A 291 17.42 32.99 39.70
N GLN A 292 16.20 32.45 39.76
CA GLN A 292 15.19 32.93 40.71
C GLN A 292 15.56 32.62 42.17
N ARG A 293 16.18 31.47 42.45
CA ARG A 293 16.70 31.15 43.80
C ARG A 293 17.84 32.09 44.22
N GLU A 294 18.70 32.46 43.27
CA GLU A 294 19.81 33.38 43.52
C GLU A 294 19.32 34.83 43.74
N GLU A 295 18.26 35.27 43.04
CA GLU A 295 17.65 36.60 43.27
C GLU A 295 16.92 36.71 44.62
N GLU A 296 16.21 35.68 45.09
CA GLU A 296 15.55 35.70 46.41
C GLU A 296 16.53 35.80 47.59
N PHE A 297 17.82 35.56 47.35
CA PHE A 297 18.89 35.67 48.34
C PHE A 297 19.74 36.95 48.19
N ARG A 298 19.45 37.80 47.18
CA ARG A 298 20.17 39.07 46.97
C ARG A 298 19.58 40.19 47.83
N ILE A 299 20.40 40.74 48.73
CA ILE A 299 20.04 41.98 49.45
C ILE A 299 20.19 43.17 48.47
N PRO A 300 19.22 44.11 48.41
CA PRO A 300 19.35 45.33 47.61
C PRO A 300 20.56 46.16 48.06
N ASN A 301 21.38 46.58 47.10
CA ASN A 301 22.63 47.33 47.34
C ASN A 301 22.42 48.81 47.75
N ASP A 302 21.21 49.17 48.17
CA ASP A 302 20.75 50.54 48.47
C ASP A 302 20.78 50.86 49.98
N GLY A 303 21.28 49.97 50.84
CA GLY A 303 21.49 50.28 52.27
C GLY A 303 20.22 50.48 53.12
N THR A 304 19.03 50.58 52.52
CA THR A 304 17.75 50.66 53.24
C THR A 304 17.15 49.27 53.44
N VAL A 305 17.63 48.56 54.45
CA VAL A 305 17.00 47.31 54.91
C VAL A 305 15.66 47.66 55.57
N LYS A 306 14.55 47.47 54.83
CA LYS A 306 13.20 47.68 55.38
C LYS A 306 12.87 46.57 56.38
N GLY A 307 12.81 46.93 57.66
CA GLY A 307 12.46 46.01 58.74
C GLY A 307 12.24 46.72 60.05
N ILE A 308 11.91 45.97 61.10
CA ILE A 308 11.84 46.51 62.46
C ILE A 308 13.26 46.48 63.02
N GLU A 309 13.84 47.66 63.22
CA GLU A 309 15.16 47.83 63.84
C GLU A 309 15.04 47.79 65.36
N MET A 310 15.92 47.03 66.01
CA MET A 310 16.05 47.02 67.47
C MET A 310 17.47 46.66 67.90
N TYR A 311 17.79 46.98 69.16
CA TYR A 311 19.04 46.60 69.80
C TYR A 311 18.77 45.49 70.80
N VAL A 312 19.55 44.41 70.68
CA VAL A 312 19.42 43.21 71.51
C VAL A 312 20.76 42.86 72.15
N GLU A 313 20.73 42.16 73.28
CA GLU A 313 21.91 41.47 73.78
C GLU A 313 22.15 40.23 72.91
N SER A 314 23.39 40.01 72.47
CA SER A 314 23.75 38.86 71.64
C SER A 314 24.78 38.00 72.35
N THR A 315 24.47 36.72 72.45
CA THR A 315 25.42 35.65 72.74
C THR A 315 25.65 34.81 71.47
N ALA A 316 26.60 33.90 71.52
CA ALA A 316 26.78 32.88 70.49
C ALA A 316 26.86 31.49 71.13
N TYR A 317 26.39 30.50 70.36
CA TYR A 317 26.51 29.09 70.67
C TYR A 317 27.06 28.34 69.47
N SER A 318 27.73 27.22 69.71
CA SER A 318 28.20 26.33 68.65
C SER A 318 27.53 24.97 68.77
N TRP A 319 27.33 24.30 67.64
CA TRP A 319 26.85 22.92 67.65
C TRP A 319 27.85 21.97 68.33
N GLU A 320 29.15 22.32 68.35
CA GLU A 320 30.21 21.56 69.04
C GLU A 320 30.01 21.50 70.56
N GLU A 321 29.33 22.49 71.14
CA GLU A 321 29.06 22.59 72.57
C GLU A 321 27.66 22.10 72.97
N THR A 322 26.90 21.59 72.00
CA THR A 322 25.53 21.10 72.23
C THR A 322 25.56 19.73 72.89
N TYR A 323 25.18 19.67 74.17
CA TYR A 323 25.11 18.43 74.95
C TYR A 323 24.01 17.47 74.42
N HIS A 324 24.26 16.17 74.47
CA HIS A 324 23.32 15.08 74.12
C HIS A 324 22.96 14.88 72.63
N ASN A 325 23.78 15.34 71.67
CA ASN A 325 23.58 15.12 70.22
C ASN A 325 22.24 15.65 69.65
N ASN A 326 21.61 16.62 70.33
CA ASN A 326 20.39 17.25 69.82
C ASN A 326 20.71 18.42 68.91
N PHE A 327 21.02 18.14 67.64
CA PHE A 327 21.37 19.16 66.64
C PHE A 327 20.17 19.76 65.90
N ILE A 328 18.94 19.47 66.35
CA ILE A 328 17.72 19.91 65.67
C ILE A 328 17.17 21.14 66.38
N THR A 329 17.05 22.25 65.65
CA THR A 329 16.46 23.48 66.18
C THR A 329 14.94 23.39 66.29
N LYS A 330 14.31 24.38 66.93
CA LYS A 330 12.85 24.48 67.03
C LYS A 330 12.12 24.40 65.68
N LEU A 331 12.72 24.88 64.60
CA LEU A 331 12.16 24.79 63.23
C LEU A 331 12.60 23.55 62.45
N GLY A 332 13.33 22.62 63.06
CA GLY A 332 13.73 21.36 62.42
C GLY A 332 15.04 21.43 61.62
N TYR A 333 15.80 22.53 61.72
CA TYR A 333 17.10 22.62 61.03
C TYR A 333 18.14 21.78 61.77
N ASN A 334 18.92 21.00 61.02
CA ASN A 334 20.07 20.29 61.57
C ASN A 334 21.32 21.18 61.48
N ILE A 335 21.74 21.72 62.63
CA ILE A 335 22.84 22.71 62.71
C ILE A 335 24.23 22.12 62.46
N LYS A 336 24.37 20.79 62.41
CA LYS A 336 25.64 20.11 62.13
C LYS A 336 25.87 19.85 60.64
N THR A 337 24.80 19.64 59.86
CA THR A 337 24.91 19.17 58.47
C THR A 337 25.17 20.27 57.46
N ASP A 338 24.87 21.52 57.80
CA ASP A 338 25.03 22.66 56.90
C ASP A 338 25.99 23.71 57.48
N PRO A 339 27.26 23.74 57.03
CA PRO A 339 28.26 24.71 57.48
C PRO A 339 27.99 26.15 57.02
N THR A 340 26.99 26.37 56.16
CA THR A 340 26.61 27.70 55.67
C THR A 340 25.37 28.26 56.36
N LEU A 341 24.72 27.45 57.21
CA LEU A 341 23.48 27.81 57.89
C LEU A 341 23.71 28.95 58.90
N LYS A 342 23.18 30.13 58.59
CA LYS A 342 23.10 31.25 59.53
C LYS A 342 21.75 31.24 60.24
N LEU A 343 21.78 30.92 61.52
CA LEU A 343 20.59 30.73 62.33
C LEU A 343 20.77 31.44 63.67
N ILE A 344 19.68 32.02 64.17
CA ILE A 344 19.65 32.62 65.50
C ILE A 344 18.55 31.98 66.35
N ALA A 345 18.84 31.78 67.63
CA ALA A 345 17.84 31.50 68.65
C ALA A 345 17.27 32.82 69.18
N VAL A 346 15.95 32.90 69.32
CA VAL A 346 15.23 34.14 69.67
C VAL A 346 14.13 33.88 70.70
N ASP A 347 13.59 34.96 71.28
CA ASP A 347 12.28 34.95 71.92
C ASP A 347 11.18 35.17 70.86
N PRO A 348 10.29 34.18 70.60
CA PRO A 348 9.23 34.29 69.60
C PRO A 348 8.25 35.46 69.83
N ASN A 349 8.14 35.97 71.05
CA ASN A 349 7.28 37.12 71.35
C ASN A 349 7.87 38.45 70.86
N VAL A 350 9.18 38.49 70.60
CA VAL A 350 9.91 39.68 70.13
C VAL A 350 10.27 39.54 68.64
N ILE A 351 10.78 38.36 68.26
CA ILE A 351 11.16 38.04 66.88
C ILE A 351 10.44 36.74 66.49
N PRO A 352 9.47 36.78 65.56
CA PRO A 352 8.74 35.58 65.17
C PRO A 352 9.68 34.49 64.62
N LEU A 353 9.43 33.23 65.00
CA LEU A 353 10.15 32.10 64.41
C LEU A 353 9.90 32.05 62.89
N GLY A 354 10.96 31.81 62.14
CA GLY A 354 10.99 31.78 60.68
C GLY A 354 11.27 33.14 60.04
N ALA A 355 11.30 34.23 60.84
CA ALA A 355 11.67 35.54 60.33
C ALA A 355 13.13 35.54 59.83
N LYS A 356 13.37 36.28 58.74
CA LYS A 356 14.73 36.60 58.30
C LYS A 356 15.20 37.83 59.08
N VAL A 357 16.37 37.72 59.70
CA VAL A 357 16.92 38.77 60.57
C VAL A 357 18.32 39.09 60.09
N TRP A 358 18.55 40.37 59.79
CA TRP A 358 19.91 40.86 59.61
C TRP A 358 20.51 41.17 60.98
N VAL A 359 21.66 40.57 61.30
CA VAL A 359 22.38 40.78 62.55
C VAL A 359 23.71 41.43 62.25
N ASP A 360 23.97 42.61 62.82
CA ASP A 360 25.23 43.32 62.58
C ASP A 360 26.44 42.49 63.02
N GLY A 361 27.40 42.34 62.10
CA GLY A 361 28.60 41.54 62.30
C GLY A 361 28.42 40.03 62.09
N TYR A 362 27.19 39.53 61.93
CA TYR A 362 26.91 38.11 61.66
C TYR A 362 26.29 37.90 60.26
N GLY A 363 25.47 38.85 59.81
CA GLY A 363 24.81 38.87 58.49
C GLY A 363 23.36 38.41 58.55
N LEU A 364 22.82 38.01 57.39
CA LEU A 364 21.45 37.53 57.27
C LEU A 364 21.32 36.13 57.88
N ALA A 365 20.38 35.97 58.79
CA ALA A 365 20.12 34.73 59.49
C ALA A 365 18.61 34.45 59.59
N VAL A 366 18.26 33.20 59.84
CA VAL A 366 16.86 32.80 60.12
C VAL A 366 16.66 32.68 61.63
N ALA A 367 15.57 33.25 62.15
CA ALA A 367 15.10 33.01 63.50
C ALA A 367 14.56 31.58 63.61
N GLY A 368 15.47 30.61 63.81
CA GLY A 368 15.20 29.20 63.60
C GLY A 368 15.17 28.34 64.86
N ASP A 369 15.48 28.93 66.02
CA ASP A 369 15.56 28.22 67.28
C ASP A 369 15.08 29.04 68.49
N THR A 370 14.91 28.39 69.64
CA THR A 370 14.57 29.06 70.91
C THR A 370 15.39 28.50 72.06
N GLY A 371 15.91 29.37 72.93
CA GLY A 371 16.68 28.99 74.12
C GLY A 371 15.94 29.26 75.42
N GLY A 372 16.19 28.45 76.46
CA GLY A 372 15.60 28.65 77.79
C GLY A 372 15.99 30.00 78.41
N ALA A 373 17.25 30.42 78.24
CA ALA A 373 17.79 31.68 78.71
C ALA A 373 17.64 32.84 77.71
N ILE A 374 17.16 32.58 76.49
CA ILE A 374 17.02 33.56 75.42
C ILE A 374 15.58 34.11 75.47
N LYS A 375 15.39 35.14 76.30
CA LYS A 375 14.11 35.76 76.60
C LYS A 375 14.18 37.28 76.45
N GLY A 376 13.12 37.88 75.93
CA GLY A 376 13.07 39.31 75.62
C GLY A 376 14.01 39.70 74.48
N HIS A 377 14.72 40.82 74.65
CA HIS A 377 15.64 41.38 73.65
C HIS A 377 17.02 40.72 73.72
N ILE A 378 17.05 39.38 73.73
CA ILE A 378 18.27 38.57 73.73
C ILE A 378 18.22 37.64 72.51
N ILE A 379 19.34 37.52 71.81
CA ILE A 379 19.53 36.55 70.73
C ILE A 379 20.76 35.69 71.00
N ASP A 380 20.75 34.47 70.49
CA ASP A 380 21.91 33.59 70.47
C ASP A 380 22.24 33.22 69.02
N VAL A 381 23.44 33.56 68.53
CA VAL A 381 23.81 33.31 67.13
C VAL A 381 24.51 31.96 67.00
N LEU A 382 24.15 31.17 65.99
CA LEU A 382 24.78 29.88 65.70
C LEU A 382 26.16 30.10 65.07
N MET A 383 27.18 29.52 65.65
CA MET A 383 28.54 29.45 65.10
C MET A 383 28.90 28.01 64.76
N HIS A 384 29.76 27.83 63.77
CA HIS A 384 30.12 26.49 63.29
C HIS A 384 31.29 25.88 64.03
N SER A 385 32.01 26.68 64.82
CA SER A 385 32.99 26.19 65.78
C SER A 385 32.87 26.88 67.14
N LYS A 386 33.32 26.19 68.19
CA LYS A 386 33.46 26.73 69.54
C LYS A 386 34.38 27.96 69.57
N ALA A 387 35.43 27.96 68.74
CA ALA A 387 36.35 29.09 68.64
C ALA A 387 35.64 30.37 68.17
N GLU A 388 34.78 30.27 67.16
CA GLU A 388 33.97 31.39 66.66
C GLU A 388 32.96 31.88 67.70
N ALA A 389 32.30 30.97 68.42
CA ALA A 389 31.38 31.34 69.50
C ALA A 389 32.08 32.11 70.63
N ILE A 390 33.27 31.66 71.04
CA ILE A 390 34.09 32.36 72.04
C ILE A 390 34.54 33.73 71.53
N GLN A 391 34.97 33.82 70.27
CA GLN A 391 35.41 35.07 69.66
C GLN A 391 34.26 36.09 69.55
N TRP A 392 33.03 35.63 69.29
CA TRP A 392 31.85 36.48 69.28
C TRP A 392 31.58 37.11 70.65
N GLY A 393 31.68 36.29 71.71
CA GLY A 393 31.46 36.71 73.09
C GLY A 393 30.04 37.22 73.37
N ARG A 394 29.83 37.80 74.56
CA ARG A 394 28.55 38.43 74.94
C ARG A 394 28.58 39.92 74.63
N LYS A 395 27.72 40.36 73.72
CA LYS A 395 27.60 41.76 73.29
C LYS A 395 26.32 42.37 73.85
N LYS A 396 26.45 43.44 74.63
CA LYS A 396 25.31 44.07 75.34
C LYS A 396 24.34 44.83 74.43
N ALA A 397 24.78 45.23 73.24
CA ALA A 397 23.95 45.95 72.28
C ALA A 397 24.41 45.61 70.85
N VAL A 398 23.65 44.76 70.16
CA VAL A 398 23.81 44.44 68.75
C VAL A 398 22.58 44.93 68.02
N ARG A 399 22.79 45.72 66.96
CA ARG A 399 21.71 46.15 66.07
C ARG A 399 21.25 44.96 65.24
N ILE A 400 19.94 44.75 65.21
CA ILE A 400 19.30 43.79 64.32
C ILE A 400 18.18 44.44 63.54
N ILE A 401 17.89 43.88 62.37
CA ILE A 401 16.77 44.30 61.52
C ILE A 401 15.96 43.05 61.18
N VAL A 402 14.75 42.98 61.72
CA VAL A 402 13.80 41.91 61.39
C VAL A 402 13.14 42.25 60.06
N LEU A 403 13.44 41.46 59.02
CA LEU A 403 12.91 41.67 57.68
C LEU A 403 11.45 41.25 57.64
N LYS A 404 10.63 42.06 56.95
CA LYS A 404 9.20 41.76 56.71
C LYS A 404 8.99 41.00 55.41
#